data_AF-A0A1F3A1A1-F1
#
_entry.id   AF-A0A1F3A1A1-F1
#
_cell.length_a   1.000
_cell.length_b   1.000
_cell.length_c   1.000
_cell.angle_alpha   90.00
_cell.angle_beta   90.00
_cell.angle_gamma   90.00
#
_symmetry.space_group_name_H-M   'P 1'
#
loop_
_entity.id
_entity.type
_entity.pdbx_description
1 polymer ?
#
loop_
_entity_poly.entity_id
_entity_poly.type
_entity_poly.pdbx_seq_one_letter_code
_entity_poly.pdbx_strand_id
1 'polypeptide(L)'
;MDALIAFLRDTRTTPKAFARLIGLDAGRLERILSGEEAVDPTVAQRMVDATGGALQLSDLIYQTPAAATVVDFRGRFAGETADIDTDLLAGILATLLPKLIGGARRVGDEHLPRLAADATAHTYLALSTVTTRRGPERLIQALQPVFAEILEDLSAPEPARRRLQRTCEEAAALYFRAQPQARRA
;
A
#
# COMPACT_ATOMS: atom_id res chain seq x y z
N MET A 1 -27.47 -6.66 4.48
CA MET A 1 -28.11 -6.18 5.71
C MET A 1 -28.92 -7.25 6.42
N ASP A 2 -29.74 -8.04 5.72
CA ASP A 2 -30.53 -9.10 6.37
C ASP A 2 -29.69 -10.10 7.18
N ALA A 3 -28.50 -10.45 6.68
CA ALA A 3 -27.55 -11.32 7.38
C ALA A 3 -27.06 -10.72 8.70
N LEU A 4 -26.79 -9.42 8.75
CA LEU A 4 -26.38 -8.73 9.97
C LEU A 4 -27.53 -8.68 11.00
N ILE A 5 -28.76 -8.43 10.56
CA ILE A 5 -29.94 -8.45 11.42
C ILE A 5 -30.17 -9.85 11.99
N ALA A 6 -30.05 -10.89 11.16
CA ALA A 6 -30.13 -12.28 11.60
C ALA A 6 -29.03 -12.61 12.63
N PHE A 7 -27.79 -12.22 12.37
CA PHE A 7 -26.67 -12.43 13.29
C PHE A 7 -26.90 -11.77 14.66
N LEU A 8 -27.36 -10.51 14.68
CA LEU A 8 -27.62 -9.79 15.93
C LEU A 8 -28.75 -10.45 16.74
N ARG A 9 -29.78 -10.95 16.05
CA ARG A 9 -30.87 -11.70 16.68
C ARG A 9 -30.37 -13.03 17.26
N ASP A 10 -29.60 -13.79 16.48
CA ASP A 10 -29.14 -15.13 16.85
C ASP A 10 -28.14 -15.09 18.01
N THR A 11 -27.29 -14.05 18.04
CA THR A 11 -26.34 -13.81 19.15
C THR A 11 -26.95 -13.04 20.33
N ARG A 12 -28.22 -12.62 20.23
CA ARG A 12 -28.90 -11.73 21.19
C ARG A 12 -28.09 -10.45 21.49
N THR A 13 -27.35 -9.95 20.51
CA THR A 13 -26.52 -8.75 20.64
C THR A 13 -27.36 -7.53 20.26
N THR A 14 -27.42 -6.51 21.13
CA THR A 14 -28.12 -5.28 20.80
C THR A 14 -27.34 -4.45 19.78
N PRO A 15 -28.01 -3.69 18.88
CA PRO A 15 -27.31 -2.82 17.93
C PRO A 15 -26.33 -1.87 18.63
N LYS A 16 -26.71 -1.29 19.77
CA LYS A 16 -25.83 -0.41 20.57
C LYS A 16 -24.57 -1.12 21.08
N ALA A 17 -24.69 -2.37 21.55
CA ALA A 17 -23.53 -3.13 22.01
C ALA A 17 -22.61 -3.51 20.84
N PHE A 18 -23.19 -3.87 19.69
CA PHE A 18 -22.44 -4.18 18.49
C PHE A 18 -21.74 -2.95 17.90
N ALA A 19 -22.41 -1.79 17.85
CA ALA A 19 -21.81 -0.51 17.44
C ALA A 19 -20.56 -0.18 18.26
N ARG A 20 -20.63 -0.37 19.59
CA ARG A 20 -19.49 -0.19 20.48
C ARG A 20 -18.35 -1.16 20.17
N LEU A 21 -18.65 -2.42 19.85
CA LEU A 21 -17.66 -3.44 19.50
C LEU A 21 -16.89 -3.08 18.23
N ILE A 22 -17.56 -2.53 17.22
CA ILE A 22 -16.95 -2.13 15.94
C ILE A 22 -16.43 -0.68 15.92
N GLY A 23 -16.49 0.03 17.06
CA GLY A 23 -16.07 1.42 17.19
C GLY A 23 -16.88 2.39 16.30
N LEU A 24 -18.19 2.18 16.21
CA LEU A 24 -19.14 2.99 15.46
C LEU A 24 -20.13 3.67 16.41
N ASP A 25 -20.63 4.85 16.01
CA ASP A 25 -21.74 5.49 16.69
C ASP A 25 -23.02 4.64 16.58
N ALA A 26 -23.80 4.57 17.67
CA ALA A 26 -25.00 3.74 17.73
C ALA A 26 -26.11 4.24 16.78
N GLY A 27 -26.30 5.56 16.68
CA GLY A 27 -27.26 6.14 15.74
C GLY A 27 -26.85 5.92 14.29
N ARG A 28 -25.55 5.97 14.01
CA ARG A 28 -25.01 5.63 12.68
C ARG A 28 -25.28 4.15 12.31
N LEU A 29 -25.10 3.22 13.24
CA LEU A 29 -25.44 1.81 12.98
C LEU A 29 -26.94 1.63 12.72
N GLU A 30 -27.80 2.32 13.48
CA GLU A 30 -29.25 2.24 13.29
C GLU A 30 -29.68 2.75 11.91
N ARG A 31 -29.09 3.84 11.41
CA ARG A 31 -29.33 4.34 10.05
C ARG A 31 -28.86 3.37 8.95
N ILE A 32 -27.77 2.64 9.20
CA ILE A 32 -27.29 1.60 8.28
C ILE A 32 -28.26 0.40 8.28
N LEU A 33 -28.75 0.00 9.45
CA LEU A 33 -29.70 -1.10 9.59
C LEU A 33 -31.08 -0.76 9.01
N SER A 34 -31.52 0.50 9.08
CA SER A 34 -32.76 0.97 8.45
C SER A 34 -32.64 1.22 6.95
N GLY A 35 -31.42 1.16 6.39
CA GLY A 35 -31.15 1.44 4.98
C GLY A 35 -31.13 2.92 4.61
N GLU A 36 -31.20 3.83 5.59
CA GLU A 36 -31.07 5.28 5.37
C GLU A 36 -29.64 5.69 5.00
N GLU A 37 -28.64 4.95 5.48
CA GLU A 37 -27.23 5.19 5.20
C GLU A 37 -26.60 3.94 4.56
N ALA A 38 -25.92 4.12 3.44
CA ALA A 38 -25.16 3.03 2.83
C ALA A 38 -23.99 2.62 3.75
N VAL A 39 -23.77 1.32 3.91
CA VAL A 39 -22.61 0.85 4.69
C VAL A 39 -21.34 1.14 3.91
N ASP A 40 -20.43 1.90 4.53
CA ASP A 40 -19.12 2.09 3.92
C ASP A 40 -18.28 0.81 4.07
N PRO A 41 -17.36 0.54 3.12
CA PRO A 41 -16.55 -0.69 3.15
C PRO A 41 -15.68 -0.84 4.42
N THR A 42 -15.30 0.26 5.06
CA THR A 42 -14.49 0.22 6.29
C THR A 42 -15.31 -0.28 7.47
N VAL A 43 -16.54 0.21 7.59
CA VAL A 43 -17.51 -0.25 8.59
C VAL A 43 -17.90 -1.70 8.32
N ALA A 44 -18.15 -2.07 7.06
CA ALA A 44 -18.46 -3.46 6.69
C ALA A 44 -17.34 -4.42 7.09
N GLN A 45 -16.07 -4.07 6.87
CA GLN A 45 -14.94 -4.91 7.30
C GLN A 45 -14.89 -5.07 8.83
N ARG A 46 -15.10 -4.00 9.59
CA ARG A 46 -15.12 -4.09 11.06
C ARG A 46 -16.26 -4.99 11.55
N MET A 47 -17.40 -5.00 10.86
CA MET A 47 -18.49 -5.92 11.15
C MET A 47 -18.09 -7.37 10.87
N VAL A 48 -17.44 -7.66 9.73
CA VAL A 48 -16.91 -9.00 9.40
C VAL A 48 -15.90 -9.47 10.46
N ASP A 49 -14.95 -8.61 10.82
CA ASP A 49 -13.91 -8.92 11.81
C ASP A 49 -14.53 -9.20 13.19
N ALA A 50 -15.49 -8.37 13.61
CA ALA A 50 -16.17 -8.52 14.91
C ALA A 50 -17.10 -9.75 14.99
N THR A 51 -17.52 -10.28 13.84
CA THR A 51 -18.34 -11.49 13.77
C THR A 51 -17.53 -12.76 13.55
N GLY A 52 -16.19 -12.68 13.49
CA GLY A 52 -15.32 -13.83 13.30
C GLY A 52 -15.53 -14.56 11.97
N GLY A 53 -15.99 -13.83 10.94
CA GLY A 53 -16.29 -14.40 9.61
C GLY A 53 -17.69 -15.01 9.46
N ALA A 54 -18.56 -14.90 10.48
CA ALA A 54 -19.97 -15.28 10.34
C ALA A 54 -20.74 -14.38 9.37
N LEU A 55 -20.28 -13.15 9.15
CA LEU A 55 -20.69 -12.28 8.05
C LEU A 55 -19.58 -12.19 7.02
N GLN A 56 -19.95 -12.15 5.75
CA GLN A 56 -19.04 -11.86 4.64
C GLN A 56 -19.31 -10.45 4.09
N LEU A 57 -18.32 -9.85 3.43
CA LEU A 57 -18.50 -8.54 2.77
C LEU A 57 -19.60 -8.58 1.71
N SER A 58 -19.79 -9.74 1.06
CA SER A 58 -20.90 -10.01 0.15
C SER A 58 -22.26 -9.70 0.78
N ASP A 59 -22.43 -10.02 2.06
CA ASP A 59 -23.70 -9.95 2.76
C ASP A 59 -24.04 -8.53 3.23
N LEU A 60 -23.03 -7.65 3.22
CA LEU A 60 -23.09 -6.29 3.71
C LEU A 60 -23.12 -5.26 2.58
N ILE A 61 -22.31 -5.45 1.52
CA ILE A 61 -22.07 -4.43 0.47
C ILE A 61 -22.88 -4.71 -0.80
N TYR A 62 -23.17 -5.98 -1.15
CA TYR A 62 -23.74 -6.33 -2.45
C TYR A 62 -25.28 -6.37 -2.50
N GLN A 63 -25.96 -5.83 -1.49
CA GLN A 63 -27.44 -5.79 -1.46
C GLN A 63 -28.07 -4.52 -2.07
N THR A 64 -27.26 -3.56 -2.54
CA THR A 64 -27.74 -2.41 -3.32
C THR A 64 -27.40 -2.63 -4.81
N PRO A 65 -28.39 -2.51 -5.72
CA PRO A 65 -28.20 -2.82 -7.15
C PRO A 65 -27.30 -1.82 -7.91
N ALA A 66 -26.69 -0.85 -7.22
CA ALA A 66 -25.84 0.18 -7.80
C ALA A 66 -24.32 -0.07 -7.64
N ALA A 67 -23.90 -1.17 -7.00
CA ALA A 67 -22.48 -1.40 -6.67
C ALA A 67 -21.99 -2.80 -7.07
N ALA A 68 -22.25 -3.22 -8.31
CA ALA A 68 -21.48 -4.28 -8.95
C ALA A 68 -20.16 -3.71 -9.51
N THR A 69 -19.37 -3.07 -8.66
CA THR A 69 -17.98 -2.73 -8.98
C THR A 69 -17.15 -3.68 -8.14
N VAL A 70 -16.33 -4.51 -8.80
CA VAL A 70 -15.29 -5.30 -8.13
C VAL A 70 -14.47 -4.33 -7.28
N VAL A 71 -14.69 -4.33 -5.97
CA VAL A 71 -13.92 -3.51 -5.03
C VAL A 71 -12.58 -4.20 -4.88
N ASP A 72 -11.67 -3.84 -5.76
CA ASP A 72 -10.25 -4.15 -5.61
C ASP A 72 -9.81 -3.68 -4.22
N PHE A 73 -9.07 -4.54 -3.51
CA PHE A 73 -8.64 -4.38 -2.11
C PHE A 73 -7.69 -3.16 -1.91
N ARG A 74 -7.52 -2.33 -2.94
CA ARG A 74 -6.72 -1.10 -3.00
C ARG A 74 -7.30 0.09 -2.22
N GLY A 75 -8.57 0.02 -1.79
CA GLY A 75 -9.25 1.16 -1.13
C GLY A 75 -8.74 1.54 0.26
N ARG A 76 -7.96 0.70 0.96
CA ARG A 76 -7.46 0.99 2.32
C ARG A 76 -6.26 1.94 2.37
N PHE A 77 -5.71 2.35 1.23
CA PHE A 77 -4.55 3.27 1.16
C PHE A 77 -4.78 4.52 0.30
N ALA A 78 -6.04 4.87 0.02
CA ALA A 78 -6.43 6.10 -0.68
C ALA A 78 -6.29 7.37 0.19
N GLY A 79 -5.25 7.43 1.02
CA GLY A 79 -4.72 8.65 1.62
C GLY A 79 -3.29 8.83 1.10
N GLU A 80 -3.17 9.45 -0.08
CA GLU A 80 -1.89 9.75 -0.75
C GLU A 80 -0.87 8.59 -0.77
N THR A 81 -1.17 7.51 -1.49
CA THR A 81 -0.08 6.84 -2.21
C THR A 81 0.37 7.78 -3.33
N ALA A 82 1.27 8.70 -3.01
CA ALA A 82 2.04 9.40 -4.02
C ALA A 82 2.73 8.31 -4.85
N ASP A 83 2.22 8.11 -6.06
CA ASP A 83 2.77 7.15 -6.99
C ASP A 83 4.24 7.54 -7.25
N ILE A 84 5.13 6.57 -7.25
CA ILE A 84 6.54 6.86 -7.53
C ILE A 84 6.62 7.23 -9.00
N ASP A 85 7.01 8.47 -9.29
CA ASP A 85 7.47 8.88 -10.62
C ASP A 85 8.68 8.01 -11.03
N THR A 86 8.40 6.99 -11.84
CA THR A 86 9.40 6.00 -12.28
C THR A 86 10.38 6.57 -13.29
N ASP A 87 10.00 7.60 -14.05
CA ASP A 87 10.90 8.28 -14.99
C ASP A 87 11.97 9.06 -14.22
N LEU A 88 11.54 9.82 -13.21
CA LEU A 88 12.44 10.54 -12.32
C LEU A 88 13.36 9.58 -11.57
N LEU A 89 12.79 8.51 -10.99
CA LEU A 89 13.57 7.52 -10.25
C LEU A 89 14.58 6.82 -11.17
N ALA A 90 14.20 6.41 -12.38
CA ALA A 90 15.11 5.81 -13.35
C ALA A 90 16.28 6.74 -13.71
N GLY A 91 16.03 8.03 -13.88
CA GLY A 91 17.09 9.03 -14.12
C GLY A 91 18.09 9.13 -12.96
N ILE A 92 17.62 9.09 -11.72
CA ILE A 92 18.47 9.07 -10.53
C ILE A 92 19.28 7.77 -10.46
N LEU A 93 18.62 6.63 -10.66
CA LEU A 93 19.27 5.31 -10.62
C LEU A 93 20.32 5.16 -11.72
N ALA A 94 20.12 5.74 -12.90
CA ALA A 94 21.11 5.74 -13.98
C ALA A 94 22.44 6.41 -13.56
N THR A 95 22.39 7.33 -12.61
CA THR A 95 23.59 8.01 -12.08
C THR A 95 24.25 7.24 -10.93
N LEU A 96 23.46 6.52 -10.12
CA LEU A 96 23.92 5.86 -8.90
C LEU A 96 24.36 4.40 -9.12
N LEU A 97 23.59 3.63 -9.90
CA LEU A 97 23.88 2.22 -10.14
C LEU A 97 25.29 1.98 -10.70
N PRO A 98 25.79 2.73 -11.70
CA PRO A 98 27.16 2.54 -12.21
C PRO A 98 28.23 2.72 -11.14
N LYS A 99 28.03 3.65 -10.19
CA LYS A 99 28.96 3.91 -9.07
C LYS A 99 28.93 2.80 -8.04
N LEU A 100 27.77 2.16 -7.87
CA LEU A 100 27.56 1.06 -6.94
C LEU A 100 28.15 -0.26 -7.48
N ILE A 101 27.90 -0.56 -8.76
CA ILE A 101 28.31 -1.83 -9.41
C ILE A 101 29.74 -1.81 -9.97
N GLY A 102 30.40 -0.64 -10.00
CA GLY A 102 31.77 -0.50 -10.47
C GLY A 102 31.93 -0.40 -12.00
N GLY A 103 30.87 -0.04 -12.72
CA GLY A 103 30.93 0.34 -14.14
C GLY A 103 31.09 -0.80 -15.15
N ALA A 104 31.11 -2.06 -14.73
CA ALA A 104 31.08 -3.20 -15.66
C ALA A 104 29.70 -3.25 -16.34
N ARG A 105 29.65 -2.88 -17.63
CA ARG A 105 28.42 -2.91 -18.44
C ARG A 105 28.30 -4.23 -19.20
N ARG A 106 27.31 -5.04 -18.89
CA ARG A 106 26.82 -6.15 -19.71
C ARG A 106 25.87 -5.61 -20.78
N VAL A 107 25.62 -6.42 -21.81
CA VAL A 107 24.59 -6.12 -22.82
C VAL A 107 23.22 -6.11 -22.12
N GLY A 108 22.46 -5.02 -22.24
CA GLY A 108 21.16 -4.85 -21.58
C GLY A 108 21.21 -4.01 -20.29
N ASP A 109 22.39 -3.65 -19.80
CA ASP A 109 22.54 -2.79 -18.61
C ASP A 109 22.02 -1.37 -18.83
N GLU A 110 21.83 -0.95 -20.08
CA GLU A 110 21.16 0.31 -20.43
C GLU A 110 19.70 0.37 -19.93
N HIS A 111 19.05 -0.79 -19.76
CA HIS A 111 17.69 -0.88 -19.24
C HIS A 111 17.64 -1.09 -17.72
N LEU A 112 18.76 -1.45 -17.10
CA LEU A 112 18.84 -1.76 -15.68
C LEU A 112 18.31 -0.63 -14.78
N PRO A 113 18.61 0.66 -15.01
CA PRO A 113 18.03 1.73 -14.20
C PRO A 113 16.51 1.81 -14.26
N ARG A 114 15.93 1.52 -15.43
CA ARG A 114 14.48 1.52 -15.62
C ARG A 114 13.83 0.33 -14.92
N LEU A 115 14.38 -0.87 -15.14
CA LEU A 115 13.90 -2.10 -14.49
C LEU A 115 13.98 -2.00 -12.97
N ALA A 116 15.07 -1.44 -12.43
CA ALA A 116 15.23 -1.21 -11.01
C ALA A 116 14.21 -0.18 -10.47
N ALA A 117 13.93 0.89 -11.23
CA ALA A 117 12.93 1.88 -10.85
C ALA A 117 11.52 1.28 -10.81
N ASP A 118 11.15 0.50 -11.83
CA ASP A 118 9.85 -0.17 -11.90
C ASP A 118 9.68 -1.20 -10.76
N ALA A 119 10.72 -2.02 -10.50
CA ALA A 119 10.72 -2.96 -9.38
C ALA A 119 10.61 -2.24 -8.02
N THR A 120 11.30 -1.12 -7.86
CA THR A 120 11.23 -0.30 -6.64
C THR A 120 9.85 0.31 -6.46
N ALA A 121 9.23 0.84 -7.52
CA ALA A 121 7.89 1.42 -7.46
C ALA A 121 6.84 0.38 -7.06
N HIS A 122 6.89 -0.82 -7.65
CA HIS A 122 6.01 -1.93 -7.25
C HIS A 122 6.22 -2.34 -5.79
N THR A 123 7.48 -2.41 -5.34
CA THR A 123 7.81 -2.73 -3.95
C THR A 123 7.32 -1.63 -3.00
N TYR A 124 7.50 -0.36 -3.35
CA TYR A 124 7.06 0.78 -2.57
C TYR A 124 5.53 0.80 -2.41
N LEU A 125 4.80 0.50 -3.48
CA LEU A 125 3.35 0.34 -3.46
C LEU A 125 2.93 -0.87 -2.61
N ALA A 126 3.58 -2.03 -2.77
CA ALA A 126 3.30 -3.19 -1.93
C ALA A 126 3.53 -2.88 -0.45
N LEU A 127 4.65 -2.24 -0.10
CA LEU A 127 5.00 -1.83 1.25
C LEU A 127 4.03 -0.81 1.85
N SER A 128 3.34 -0.01 1.03
CA SER A 128 2.30 0.86 1.53
C SER A 128 1.18 0.06 2.19
N THR A 129 0.96 -1.19 1.76
CA THR A 129 -0.14 -2.03 2.26
C THR A 129 0.17 -2.82 3.53
N VAL A 130 1.45 -3.06 3.81
CA VAL A 130 1.91 -3.97 4.88
C VAL A 130 2.77 -3.27 5.94
N THR A 131 3.17 -2.02 5.72
CA THR A 131 3.98 -1.25 6.67
C THR A 131 3.41 0.14 6.96
N THR A 132 3.76 0.70 8.12
CA THR A 132 3.38 2.06 8.53
C THR A 132 4.36 3.14 8.07
N ARG A 133 5.52 2.75 7.51
CA ARG A 133 6.55 3.70 7.04
C ARG A 133 6.05 4.47 5.82
N ARG A 134 6.50 5.71 5.67
CA ARG A 134 6.07 6.64 4.61
C ARG A 134 7.28 7.35 4.01
N GLY A 135 7.06 8.07 2.91
CA GLY A 135 8.05 9.00 2.36
C GLY A 135 9.43 8.37 2.10
N PRO A 136 10.53 9.07 2.46
CA PRO A 136 11.89 8.60 2.25
C PRO A 136 12.19 7.23 2.87
N GLU A 137 11.71 6.95 4.08
CA GLU A 137 12.00 5.68 4.75
C GLU A 137 11.39 4.48 4.03
N ARG A 138 10.19 4.64 3.46
CA ARG A 138 9.55 3.59 2.65
C ARG A 138 10.27 3.38 1.33
N LEU A 139 10.79 4.44 0.71
CA LEU A 139 11.56 4.35 -0.52
C LEU A 139 12.90 3.64 -0.29
N ILE A 140 13.58 3.91 0.81
CA ILE A 140 14.80 3.18 1.21
C ILE A 140 14.51 1.69 1.38
N GLN A 141 13.43 1.33 2.07
CA GLN A 141 13.03 -0.08 2.23
C GLN A 141 12.70 -0.77 0.91
N ALA A 142 12.14 -0.03 -0.06
CA ALA A 142 11.84 -0.57 -1.38
C ALA A 142 13.11 -0.76 -2.24
N LEU A 143 14.08 0.16 -2.12
CA LEU A 143 15.34 0.13 -2.87
C LEU A 143 16.30 -0.96 -2.41
N GLN A 144 16.36 -1.21 -1.10
CA GLN A 144 17.29 -2.18 -0.50
C GLN A 144 17.27 -3.56 -1.16
N PRO A 145 16.13 -4.26 -1.27
CA PRO A 145 16.09 -5.60 -1.87
C PRO A 145 16.43 -5.57 -3.37
N VAL A 146 16.01 -4.52 -4.09
CA VAL A 146 16.33 -4.37 -5.52
C VAL A 146 17.84 -4.22 -5.74
N PHE A 147 18.51 -3.38 -4.95
CA PHE A 147 19.95 -3.21 -5.06
C PHE A 147 20.72 -4.45 -4.58
N ALA A 148 20.22 -5.13 -3.55
CA ALA A 148 20.83 -6.38 -3.09
C ALA A 148 20.82 -7.44 -4.20
N GLU A 149 19.67 -7.65 -4.84
CA GLU A 149 19.52 -8.61 -5.94
C GLU A 149 20.44 -8.27 -7.12
N ILE A 150 20.51 -6.99 -7.51
CA ILE A 150 21.41 -6.52 -8.57
C ILE A 150 22.88 -6.82 -8.22
N LEU A 151 23.29 -6.59 -6.98
CA LEU A 151 24.65 -6.86 -6.55
C LEU A 151 24.96 -8.36 -6.48
N GLU A 152 23.97 -9.18 -6.14
CA GLU A 152 24.09 -10.64 -6.16
C GLU A 152 24.22 -11.18 -7.59
N ASP A 153 23.34 -10.79 -8.51
CA ASP A 153 23.37 -11.21 -9.92
C ASP A 153 24.65 -10.76 -10.66
N LEU A 154 25.16 -9.58 -10.30
CA LEU A 154 26.41 -9.06 -10.84
C LEU A 154 27.65 -9.60 -10.14
N SER A 155 27.50 -10.42 -9.09
CA SER A 155 28.61 -10.91 -8.26
C SER A 155 29.52 -9.77 -7.78
N ALA A 156 28.91 -8.65 -7.39
CA ALA A 156 29.60 -7.43 -7.05
C ALA A 156 30.47 -7.62 -5.78
N PRO A 157 31.61 -6.92 -5.68
CA PRO A 157 32.56 -7.12 -4.60
C PRO A 157 32.03 -6.58 -3.26
N GLU A 158 32.49 -7.14 -2.14
CA GLU A 158 32.09 -6.76 -0.76
C GLU A 158 32.04 -5.25 -0.46
N PRO A 159 32.97 -4.40 -0.96
CA PRO A 159 32.88 -2.96 -0.77
C PRO A 159 31.59 -2.32 -1.32
N ALA A 160 30.98 -2.90 -2.36
CA ALA A 160 29.71 -2.44 -2.92
C ALA A 160 28.54 -2.75 -1.98
N ARG A 161 28.52 -3.95 -1.38
CA ARG A 161 27.50 -4.36 -0.40
C ARG A 161 27.49 -3.44 0.83
N ARG A 162 28.68 -3.05 1.31
CA ARG A 162 28.81 -2.10 2.43
C ARG A 162 28.29 -0.69 2.10
N ARG A 163 28.23 -0.33 0.81
CA ARG A 163 27.74 0.98 0.34
C ARG A 163 26.24 0.97 0.03
N LEU A 164 25.61 -0.20 -0.10
CA LEU A 164 24.21 -0.37 -0.48
C LEU A 164 23.28 0.56 0.31
N GLN A 165 23.37 0.52 1.65
CA GLN A 165 22.51 1.33 2.52
C GLN A 165 22.63 2.82 2.20
N ARG A 166 23.87 3.30 2.11
CA ARG A 166 24.17 4.70 1.82
C ARG A 166 23.67 5.12 0.44
N THR A 167 23.78 4.24 -0.55
CA THR A 167 23.28 4.50 -1.90
C THR A 167 21.76 4.53 -1.95
N CYS A 168 21.07 3.70 -1.16
CA CYS A 168 19.61 3.77 -1.03
C CYS A 168 19.16 5.09 -0.39
N GLU A 169 19.85 5.53 0.66
CA GLU A 169 19.61 6.82 1.31
C GLU A 169 19.85 8.00 0.35
N GLU A 170 20.94 7.97 -0.41
CA GLU A 170 21.26 8.99 -1.42
C GLU A 170 20.20 9.05 -2.53
N ALA A 171 19.78 7.89 -3.04
CA ALA A 171 18.74 7.80 -4.06
C ALA A 171 17.41 8.38 -3.57
N ALA A 172 17.00 8.03 -2.35
CA ALA A 172 15.78 8.57 -1.76
C ALA A 172 15.88 10.09 -1.53
N ALA A 173 17.00 10.58 -1.01
CA ALA A 173 17.22 12.00 -0.81
C ALA A 173 17.17 12.80 -2.13
N LEU A 174 17.80 12.29 -3.19
CA LEU A 174 17.75 12.91 -4.52
C LEU A 174 16.32 12.92 -5.07
N TYR A 175 15.60 11.81 -4.92
CA TYR A 175 14.23 11.68 -5.41
C TYR A 175 13.29 12.70 -4.77
N PHE A 176 13.26 12.76 -3.43
CA PHE A 176 12.39 13.70 -2.72
C PHE A 176 12.83 15.17 -2.85
N ARG A 177 14.12 15.43 -3.12
CA ARG A 177 14.60 16.78 -3.46
C ARG A 177 14.19 17.21 -4.88
N ALA A 178 14.13 16.26 -5.81
CA ALA A 178 13.82 16.50 -7.22
C ALA A 178 12.31 16.50 -7.49
N GLN A 179 11.49 15.93 -6.60
CA GLN A 179 10.06 16.09 -6.69
C GLN A 179 9.74 17.60 -6.69
N PRO A 180 9.05 18.13 -7.71
CA PRO A 180 8.53 19.48 -7.65
C PRO A 180 7.68 19.57 -6.38
N GLN A 181 7.76 20.68 -5.65
CA GLN A 181 6.92 20.96 -4.48
C GLN A 181 5.43 20.95 -4.87
N ALA A 182 4.86 19.77 -5.09
CA ALA A 182 3.46 19.59 -5.43
C ALA A 182 2.73 19.38 -4.11
N ARG A 183 1.86 20.35 -3.80
CA ARG A 183 0.92 20.43 -2.65
C ARG A 183 1.45 21.08 -1.37
N ARG A 184 1.85 22.34 -1.46
CA ARG A 184 1.32 23.36 -0.52
C ARG A 184 0.02 23.90 -1.14
N ALA A 185 -1.08 23.22 -0.91
CA ALA A 185 -2.45 23.70 -1.08
C ALA A 185 -3.31 23.01 -0.03
#